data_AF-A0A1Z8SH44-F1
#
_entry.id   AF-A0A1Z8SH44-F1
#
_cell.length_a   1.000
_cell.length_b   1.000
_cell.length_c   1.000
_cell.angle_alpha   90.00
_cell.angle_beta   90.00
_cell.angle_gamma   90.00
#
_symmetry.space_group_name_H-M   'P 1'
#
loop_
_entity.id
_entity.type
_entity.pdbx_description
1 polymer ?
#
loop_
_entity_poly.entity_id
_entity_poly.type
_entity_poly.pdbx_seq_one_letter_code
_entity_poly.pdbx_strand_id
1 'polypeptide(L)'
;MRSGMNCGFGLDCEGVEDSRSFPLLDWSRLSEGNLLQLLEGNGPSAEVCRPFDHPSSRCLGALFDPASGKPEEALQKLAGVGPALALKLLAAHEVGRRSHISIWNHSEPFRSASQVHRHLIYRYGGESREHFCLLMLDVRHRLIRDCVISIGSLTASIVHPREVFRPAVLASAAAVILAHNHPSGDPEPSAEDLRVTQRLYRCGQWLGIPVLDHVISGRGQWCSMREAQIGPWCPSEVGRVEQGELSTGLGAHDGSNHDLVLEGEG
;
A
#
# COMPACT_ATOMS: atom_id res chain seq x y z
N MET A 1 -24.59 30.10 -53.48
CA MET A 1 -25.10 29.02 -52.61
C MET A 1 -23.93 28.17 -52.15
N ARG A 2 -23.98 27.68 -50.90
CA ARG A 2 -22.88 27.18 -50.02
C ARG A 2 -22.12 28.34 -49.36
N SER A 3 -22.57 28.92 -48.25
CA SER A 3 -22.73 28.38 -46.88
C SER A 3 -21.41 27.88 -46.29
N GLY A 4 -20.57 28.81 -45.83
CA GLY A 4 -19.43 28.54 -44.95
C GLY A 4 -19.81 28.92 -43.52
N MET A 5 -19.75 27.93 -42.62
CA MET A 5 -20.08 28.07 -41.21
C MET A 5 -19.08 28.99 -40.50
N ASN A 6 -19.65 29.89 -39.71
CA ASN A 6 -18.96 30.82 -38.84
C ASN A 6 -18.65 30.09 -37.51
N CYS A 7 -17.41 29.70 -37.30
CA CYS A 7 -16.94 29.19 -36.02
C CYS A 7 -16.23 30.34 -35.29
N GLY A 8 -16.98 31.06 -34.46
CA GLY A 8 -16.43 32.10 -33.59
C GLY A 8 -15.64 31.49 -32.44
N PHE A 9 -14.32 31.46 -32.59
CA PHE A 9 -13.37 31.50 -31.47
C PHE A 9 -12.19 32.36 -31.94
N GLY A 10 -12.34 33.68 -31.78
CA GLY A 10 -11.22 34.60 -31.87
C GLY A 10 -10.33 34.42 -30.65
N LEU A 11 -9.25 33.66 -30.82
CA LEU A 11 -8.05 33.83 -30.04
C LEU A 11 -7.03 34.39 -31.01
N ASP A 12 -6.86 35.71 -30.94
CA ASP A 12 -5.75 36.40 -31.58
C ASP A 12 -4.46 35.89 -30.93
N CYS A 13 -3.81 34.94 -31.60
CA CYS A 13 -2.49 34.44 -31.23
C CYS A 13 -1.42 35.41 -31.72
N GLU A 14 -1.40 36.63 -31.18
CA GLU A 14 -0.24 37.52 -31.30
C GLU A 14 0.53 37.49 -29.98
N GLY A 15 1.74 36.91 -30.00
CA GLY A 15 2.69 37.02 -28.87
C GLY A 15 3.32 35.73 -28.34
N VAL A 16 3.43 34.65 -29.12
CA VAL A 16 4.33 33.53 -28.75
C VAL A 16 5.69 33.74 -29.41
N GLU A 17 6.43 34.73 -28.92
CA GLU A 17 7.87 34.79 -29.14
C GLU A 17 8.59 34.41 -27.84
N ASP A 18 9.66 33.64 -28.05
CA ASP A 18 10.65 33.19 -27.07
C ASP A 18 10.35 31.88 -26.34
N SER A 19 10.43 30.79 -27.11
CA SER A 19 10.86 29.48 -26.60
C SER A 19 12.30 29.59 -26.07
N ARG A 20 12.48 30.27 -24.92
CA ARG A 20 13.74 30.24 -24.19
C ARG A 20 14.00 28.79 -23.82
N SER A 21 15.10 28.27 -24.35
CA SER A 21 15.72 27.03 -23.93
C SER A 21 15.71 26.95 -22.40
N PHE A 22 14.77 26.19 -21.84
CA PHE A 22 14.81 25.84 -20.43
C PHE A 22 16.15 25.15 -20.21
N PRO A 23 17.05 25.66 -19.34
CA PRO A 23 18.24 24.91 -18.99
C PRO A 23 17.78 23.53 -18.53
N LEU A 24 18.53 22.48 -18.88
CA LEU A 24 18.26 21.12 -18.41
C LEU A 24 18.33 21.13 -16.89
N LEU A 25 17.20 21.44 -16.25
CA LEU A 25 17.10 21.49 -14.81
C LEU A 25 17.25 20.05 -14.33
N ASP A 26 18.27 19.83 -13.49
CA ASP A 26 18.35 18.62 -12.70
C ASP A 26 17.24 18.68 -11.64
N TRP A 27 16.07 18.16 -12.00
CA TRP A 27 14.86 18.12 -11.17
C TRP A 27 15.11 17.52 -9.78
N SER A 28 16.13 16.67 -9.63
CA SER A 28 16.48 16.03 -8.36
C SER A 28 17.09 17.00 -7.33
N ARG A 29 17.54 18.19 -7.76
CA ARG A 29 18.18 19.20 -6.90
C ARG A 29 17.24 20.33 -6.48
N LEU A 30 16.00 20.30 -6.95
CA LEU A 30 15.03 21.33 -6.62
C LEU A 30 14.54 21.15 -5.18
N SER A 31 14.57 22.24 -4.41
CA SER A 31 13.89 22.29 -3.11
C SER A 31 12.38 22.27 -3.32
N GLU A 32 11.64 21.91 -2.26
CA GLU A 32 10.17 21.95 -2.28
C GLU A 32 9.64 23.34 -2.66
N GLY A 33 10.24 24.41 -2.12
CA GLY A 33 9.91 25.79 -2.48
C GLY A 33 10.10 26.10 -3.97
N ASN A 34 11.15 25.56 -4.59
CA ASN A 34 11.39 25.75 -6.03
C ASN A 34 10.34 25.00 -6.87
N LEU A 35 9.92 23.81 -6.43
CA LEU A 35 8.84 23.07 -7.09
C LEU A 35 7.49 23.81 -7.00
N LEU A 36 7.19 24.42 -5.84
CA LEU A 36 5.99 25.23 -5.66
C LEU A 36 5.97 26.45 -6.59
N GLN A 37 7.10 27.14 -6.70
CA GLN A 37 7.21 28.32 -7.57
C GLN A 37 7.03 27.99 -9.06
N LEU A 38 7.57 26.85 -9.50
CA LEU A 38 7.33 26.36 -10.87
C LEU A 38 5.85 26.09 -11.12
N LEU A 39 5.13 25.54 -10.14
CA LEU A 39 3.68 25.31 -10.26
C LEU A 39 2.89 26.64 -10.33
N GLU A 40 3.36 27.71 -9.68
CA GLU A 40 2.71 29.03 -9.81
C GLU A 40 2.75 29.58 -11.24
N GLY A 41 3.67 29.11 -12.09
CA GLY A 41 3.90 29.63 -13.43
C GLY A 41 5.00 30.71 -13.49
N ASN A 42 5.68 30.95 -12.37
CA ASN A 42 6.88 31.74 -12.32
C ASN A 42 8.05 30.84 -12.76
N GLY A 43 8.56 31.05 -13.98
CA GLY A 43 9.76 30.36 -14.44
C GLY A 43 10.93 30.58 -13.47
N PRO A 44 11.95 29.70 -13.48
CA PRO A 44 13.10 29.84 -12.60
C PRO A 44 13.86 31.11 -12.99
N SER A 45 13.55 32.25 -12.37
CA SER A 45 14.36 33.45 -12.54
C SER A 45 15.62 33.26 -11.72
N ALA A 46 16.79 33.52 -12.31
CA ALA A 46 18.11 33.26 -11.73
C ALA A 46 18.34 33.95 -10.36
N GLU A 47 17.47 34.87 -9.96
CA GLU A 47 17.53 35.62 -8.70
C GLU A 47 16.66 35.05 -7.57
N VAL A 48 15.81 34.04 -7.82
CA VAL A 48 14.87 33.53 -6.80
C VAL A 48 15.35 32.20 -6.20
N CYS A 49 16.58 32.22 -5.69
CA CYS A 49 17.06 31.26 -4.68
C CYS A 49 16.91 31.86 -3.27
N ARG A 50 15.80 32.53 -2.99
CA ARG A 50 15.42 32.72 -1.58
C ARG A 50 14.65 31.47 -1.18
N PRO A 51 15.15 30.67 -0.22
CA PRO A 51 14.35 29.58 0.31
C PRO A 51 13.03 30.21 0.77
N PHE A 52 11.93 29.83 0.10
CA PHE A 52 10.63 30.01 0.71
C PHE A 52 10.69 29.17 1.98
N ASP A 53 10.72 29.85 3.13
CA ASP A 53 10.58 29.20 4.44
C ASP A 53 9.15 28.68 4.54
N HIS A 54 8.88 27.57 3.86
CA HIS A 54 7.59 26.91 3.89
C HIS A 54 7.77 25.40 4.11
N PRO A 55 6.75 24.77 4.71
CA PRO A 55 6.96 23.91 5.85
C PRO A 55 7.61 22.59 5.41
N SER A 56 8.49 22.06 6.25
CA SER A 56 9.18 20.76 6.06
C SER A 56 8.29 19.72 5.37
N SER A 57 8.83 18.94 4.43
CA SER A 57 8.27 17.73 3.78
C SER A 57 7.20 16.93 4.54
N ARG A 58 7.28 16.87 5.87
CA ARG A 58 6.24 16.35 6.78
C ARG A 58 4.86 17.01 6.62
N CYS A 59 4.80 18.30 6.31
CA CYS A 59 3.55 19.05 6.15
C CYS A 59 2.85 18.73 4.83
N LEU A 60 3.58 18.61 3.71
CA LEU A 60 2.97 18.19 2.44
C LEU A 60 2.41 16.75 2.54
N GLY A 61 3.14 15.83 3.18
CA GLY A 61 2.65 14.46 3.43
C GLY A 61 1.37 14.41 4.28
N ALA A 62 1.22 15.31 5.27
CA ALA A 62 0.01 15.40 6.10
C ALA A 62 -1.17 16.11 5.40
N LEU A 63 -0.91 16.94 4.39
CA LEU A 63 -1.93 17.71 3.67
C LEU A 63 -2.70 16.88 2.64
N PHE A 64 -2.04 15.86 2.11
CA PHE A 64 -2.68 14.89 1.22
C PHE A 64 -3.27 13.71 2.00
N ASP A 65 -3.44 13.81 3.33
CA ASP A 65 -4.22 12.87 4.15
C ASP A 65 -5.70 12.97 3.76
N PRO A 66 -6.27 11.95 3.09
CA PRO A 66 -7.68 11.83 2.71
C PRO A 66 -8.65 11.88 3.87
N ALA A 67 -8.18 11.67 5.11
CA ALA A 67 -9.01 11.88 6.30
C ALA A 67 -9.37 13.36 6.53
N SER A 68 -8.67 14.31 5.89
CA SER A 68 -8.90 15.74 6.09
C SER A 68 -10.20 16.27 5.48
N GLY A 69 -10.86 15.49 4.60
CA GLY A 69 -12.17 15.80 4.00
C GLY A 69 -12.19 17.01 3.06
N LYS A 70 -11.22 17.92 3.17
CA LYS A 70 -11.08 19.17 2.40
C LYS A 70 -9.59 19.59 2.27
N PRO A 71 -8.81 18.89 1.45
CA PRO A 71 -7.37 19.12 1.34
C PRO A 71 -7.03 20.50 0.76
N GLU A 72 -7.93 21.09 -0.05
CA GLU A 72 -7.81 22.46 -0.56
C GLU A 72 -7.85 23.52 0.54
N GLU A 73 -8.71 23.36 1.55
CA GLU A 73 -8.81 24.30 2.69
C GLU A 73 -7.61 24.12 3.63
N ALA A 74 -7.12 22.88 3.78
CA ALA A 74 -5.93 22.60 4.56
C ALA A 74 -4.67 23.22 3.92
N LEU A 75 -4.55 23.12 2.58
CA LEU A 75 -3.47 23.74 1.82
C LEU A 75 -3.52 25.26 1.92
N GLN A 76 -4.69 25.88 1.87
CA GLN A 76 -4.84 27.34 1.97
C GLN A 76 -4.48 27.93 3.35
N LYS A 77 -4.34 27.10 4.39
CA LYS A 77 -3.82 27.54 5.70
C LYS A 77 -2.30 27.77 5.69
N LEU A 78 -1.62 27.31 4.65
CA LEU A 78 -0.20 27.51 4.46
C LEU A 78 0.08 28.94 3.94
N ALA A 79 0.98 29.65 4.62
CA ALA A 79 1.41 31.01 4.29
C ALA A 79 2.02 31.17 2.89
N GLY A 80 1.22 31.59 1.92
CA GLY A 80 1.64 31.75 0.52
C GLY A 80 0.93 30.78 -0.43
N VAL A 81 0.06 29.90 0.09
CA VAL A 81 -0.76 29.02 -0.74
C VAL A 81 -2.14 29.62 -0.95
N GLY A 82 -2.32 30.31 -2.07
CA GLY A 82 -3.63 30.77 -2.53
C GLY A 82 -4.47 29.63 -3.14
N PRO A 83 -5.76 29.87 -3.43
CA PRO A 83 -6.67 28.85 -3.98
C PRO A 83 -6.19 28.26 -5.32
N ALA A 84 -5.56 29.08 -6.17
CA ALA A 84 -5.02 28.63 -7.44
C ALA A 84 -3.81 27.67 -7.26
N LEU A 85 -2.89 27.98 -6.34
CA LEU A 85 -1.75 27.10 -6.05
C LEU A 85 -2.21 25.82 -5.37
N ALA A 86 -3.20 25.89 -4.45
CA ALA A 86 -3.79 24.71 -3.81
C ALA A 86 -4.36 23.72 -4.84
N LEU A 87 -5.14 24.20 -5.81
CA LEU A 87 -5.68 23.36 -6.88
C LEU A 87 -4.58 22.76 -7.77
N LYS A 88 -3.55 23.54 -8.11
CA LYS A 88 -2.41 23.04 -8.89
C LYS A 88 -1.63 21.97 -8.15
N LEU A 89 -1.48 22.09 -6.83
CA LEU A 89 -0.83 21.08 -5.99
C LEU A 89 -1.65 19.80 -5.91
N LEU A 90 -2.97 19.91 -5.75
CA LEU A 90 -3.86 18.75 -5.77
C LEU A 90 -3.84 18.06 -7.13
N ALA A 91 -3.87 18.83 -8.22
CA ALA A 91 -3.78 18.31 -9.57
C ALA A 91 -2.42 17.64 -9.83
N ALA A 92 -1.31 18.27 -9.44
CA ALA A 92 0.03 17.72 -9.58
C ALA A 92 0.20 16.44 -8.74
N HIS A 93 -0.32 16.42 -7.52
CA HIS A 93 -0.35 15.24 -6.66
C HIS A 93 -1.16 14.11 -7.31
N GLU A 94 -2.36 14.39 -7.81
CA GLU A 94 -3.22 13.40 -8.46
C GLU A 94 -2.64 12.91 -9.79
N VAL A 95 -1.98 13.78 -10.56
CA VAL A 95 -1.25 13.41 -11.78
C VAL A 95 -0.05 12.54 -11.43
N GLY A 96 0.74 12.89 -10.41
CA GLY A 96 1.85 12.07 -9.92
C GLY A 96 1.38 10.73 -9.38
N ARG A 97 0.25 10.72 -8.66
CA ARG A 97 -0.43 9.50 -8.23
C ARG A 97 -0.80 8.70 -9.47
N ARG A 98 -1.61 9.20 -10.40
CA ARG A 98 -2.06 8.44 -11.59
C ARG A 98 -0.93 8.00 -12.52
N SER A 99 0.09 8.83 -12.73
CA SER A 99 1.21 8.52 -13.63
C SER A 99 2.05 7.36 -13.10
N HIS A 100 2.20 7.23 -11.78
CA HIS A 100 2.81 6.06 -11.16
C HIS A 100 1.92 4.81 -11.15
N ILE A 101 0.59 4.93 -11.34
CA ILE A 101 -0.33 3.75 -11.44
C ILE A 101 -0.06 3.06 -12.77
N SER A 102 0.26 3.85 -13.81
CA SER A 102 0.62 3.39 -15.14
C SER A 102 2.10 3.04 -15.31
N ILE A 103 2.97 3.35 -14.33
CA ILE A 103 4.43 3.20 -14.43
C ILE A 103 5.01 2.60 -13.14
N TRP A 104 4.32 1.66 -12.48
CA TRP A 104 5.08 0.62 -11.81
C TRP A 104 5.33 -0.47 -12.84
N ASN A 105 6.54 -0.45 -13.35
CA ASN A 105 7.05 -1.42 -14.30
C ASN A 105 6.84 -2.81 -13.67
N HIS A 106 5.84 -3.56 -14.15
CA HIS A 106 5.66 -5.00 -13.87
C HIS A 106 6.93 -5.83 -14.15
N SER A 107 8.00 -5.22 -14.68
CA SER A 107 9.29 -5.82 -14.93
C SER A 107 10.25 -5.81 -13.73
N GLU A 108 10.09 -4.93 -12.74
CA GLU A 108 11.03 -4.86 -11.62
C GLU A 108 10.60 -5.76 -10.44
N PRO A 109 11.48 -6.66 -9.97
CA PRO A 109 11.15 -7.57 -8.88
C PRO A 109 11.18 -6.87 -7.51
N PHE A 110 10.31 -7.30 -6.61
CA PHE A 110 10.43 -6.97 -5.19
C PHE A 110 11.63 -7.72 -4.59
N ARG A 111 12.60 -6.94 -4.11
CA ARG A 111 13.83 -7.41 -3.46
C ARG A 111 13.93 -7.00 -2.00
N SER A 112 13.11 -6.04 -1.56
CA SER A 112 13.10 -5.55 -0.18
C SER A 112 11.71 -5.15 0.28
N ALA A 113 11.49 -5.18 1.60
CA ALA A 113 10.27 -4.67 2.21
C ALA A 113 10.04 -3.18 1.96
N SER A 114 11.11 -2.40 1.77
CA SER A 114 11.01 -0.97 1.41
C SER A 114 10.35 -0.72 0.05
N GLN A 115 10.54 -1.61 -0.93
CA GLN A 115 9.85 -1.52 -2.21
C GLN A 115 8.36 -1.86 -2.04
N VAL A 116 8.03 -2.85 -1.19
CA VAL A 116 6.64 -3.19 -0.85
C VAL A 116 5.96 -2.03 -0.12
N HIS A 117 6.62 -1.43 0.88
CA HIS A 117 6.12 -0.24 1.57
C HIS A 117 5.85 0.92 0.60
N ARG A 118 6.78 1.18 -0.34
CA ARG A 118 6.59 2.22 -1.36
C ARG A 118 5.35 1.94 -2.21
N HIS A 119 5.13 0.68 -2.61
CA HIS A 119 3.91 0.26 -3.31
C HIS A 119 2.66 0.53 -2.47
N LEU A 120 2.68 0.23 -1.17
CA LEU A 120 1.54 0.42 -0.27
C LEU A 120 1.22 1.89 0.00
N ILE A 121 2.23 2.73 0.29
CA ILE A 121 2.04 4.18 0.46
C ILE A 121 1.42 4.78 -0.81
N TYR A 122 1.90 4.32 -1.95
CA TYR A 122 1.40 4.79 -3.22
C TYR A 122 -0.07 4.40 -3.48
N ARG A 123 -0.47 3.18 -3.10
CA ARG A 123 -1.84 2.67 -3.31
C ARG A 123 -2.83 3.12 -2.22
N TYR A 124 -2.37 3.19 -0.97
CA TYR A 124 -3.19 3.28 0.24
C TYR A 124 -2.67 4.28 1.29
N GLY A 125 -1.60 5.03 1.01
CA GLY A 125 -0.94 5.91 2.00
C GLY A 125 -1.81 7.04 2.55
N GLY A 126 -2.95 7.29 1.91
CA GLY A 126 -3.97 8.20 2.41
C GLY A 126 -5.27 7.51 2.89
N GLU A 127 -5.39 6.20 2.78
CA GLU A 127 -6.66 5.60 3.15
C GLU A 127 -6.91 5.71 4.65
N SER A 128 -8.08 6.23 5.03
CA SER A 128 -8.50 6.38 6.43
C SER A 128 -8.89 5.04 7.08
N ARG A 129 -8.89 3.97 6.28
CA ARG A 129 -9.18 2.59 6.68
C ARG A 129 -7.99 1.70 6.38
N GLU A 130 -7.83 0.67 7.22
CA GLU A 130 -6.89 -0.42 6.96
C GLU A 130 -7.32 -1.18 5.70
N HIS A 131 -6.37 -1.45 4.83
CA HIS A 131 -6.54 -2.24 3.62
C HIS A 131 -5.58 -3.43 3.70
N PHE A 132 -6.14 -4.61 3.92
CA PHE A 132 -5.37 -5.85 3.83
C PHE A 132 -5.38 -6.33 2.39
N CYS A 133 -4.19 -6.47 1.83
CA CYS A 133 -3.98 -6.80 0.44
C CYS A 133 -2.97 -7.92 0.25
N LEU A 134 -3.09 -8.56 -0.90
CA LEU A 134 -2.24 -9.63 -1.37
C LEU A 134 -1.48 -9.16 -2.59
N LEU A 135 -0.15 -9.23 -2.53
CA LEU A 135 0.72 -8.99 -3.67
C LEU A 135 1.09 -10.34 -4.28
N MET A 136 0.63 -10.60 -5.49
CA MET A 136 0.85 -11.86 -6.21
C MET A 136 2.07 -11.75 -7.11
N LEU A 137 3.03 -12.67 -6.95
CA LEU A 137 4.34 -12.57 -7.59
C LEU A 137 4.59 -13.70 -8.58
N ASP A 138 5.35 -13.40 -9.62
CA ASP A 138 5.89 -14.42 -10.54
C ASP A 138 7.14 -15.11 -9.96
N VAL A 139 7.68 -16.09 -10.70
CA VAL A 139 8.89 -16.84 -10.29
C VAL A 139 10.16 -15.99 -10.16
N ARG A 140 10.13 -14.74 -10.65
CA ARG A 140 11.22 -13.76 -10.52
C ARG A 140 10.91 -12.70 -9.47
N HIS A 141 9.85 -12.88 -8.67
CA HIS A 141 9.35 -11.96 -7.66
C HIS A 141 8.84 -10.62 -8.21
N ARG A 142 8.40 -10.59 -9.46
CA ARG A 142 7.74 -9.42 -10.06
C ARG A 142 6.26 -9.42 -9.73
N LEU A 143 5.71 -8.24 -9.49
CA LEU A 143 4.28 -8.09 -9.19
C LEU A 143 3.44 -8.41 -10.44
N ILE A 144 2.70 -9.52 -10.38
CA ILE A 144 1.67 -9.84 -11.36
C ILE A 144 0.49 -8.90 -11.16
N ARG A 145 -0.01 -8.85 -9.92
CA ARG A 145 -1.19 -8.08 -9.54
C ARG A 145 -1.26 -7.92 -8.02
N ASP A 146 -1.88 -6.84 -7.55
CA ASP A 146 -2.32 -6.68 -6.18
C ASP A 146 -3.85 -6.85 -6.04
N CYS A 147 -4.30 -7.36 -4.90
CA CYS A 147 -5.72 -7.57 -4.62
C CYS A 147 -6.02 -7.19 -3.18
N VAL A 148 -7.01 -6.32 -2.97
CA VAL A 148 -7.55 -6.01 -1.64
C VAL A 148 -8.45 -7.16 -1.21
N ILE A 149 -8.16 -7.75 -0.06
CA ILE A 149 -8.90 -8.86 0.54
C ILE A 149 -9.88 -8.35 1.61
N SER A 150 -9.48 -7.33 2.37
CA SER A 150 -10.31 -6.74 3.44
C SER A 150 -10.09 -5.23 3.55
N ILE A 151 -11.14 -4.51 3.95
CA ILE A 151 -11.12 -3.07 4.23
C ILE A 151 -11.74 -2.80 5.61
N GLY A 152 -11.02 -2.08 6.48
CA GLY A 152 -11.34 -1.92 7.89
C GLY A 152 -10.54 -2.89 8.76
N SER A 153 -10.97 -3.06 10.01
CA SER A 153 -10.21 -3.82 11.01
C SER A 153 -9.88 -5.25 10.56
N LEU A 154 -8.61 -5.62 10.67
CA LEU A 154 -8.17 -6.99 10.46
C LEU A 154 -8.75 -7.89 11.56
N THR A 155 -9.55 -8.88 11.18
CA THR A 155 -9.97 -9.97 12.08
C THR A 155 -9.86 -11.30 11.34
N ALA A 156 -9.51 -12.38 12.04
CA ALA A 156 -9.31 -13.72 11.47
C ALA A 156 -10.58 -14.31 10.83
N SER A 157 -11.76 -13.80 11.18
CA SER A 157 -13.03 -14.12 10.54
C SER A 157 -13.20 -13.44 9.19
N ILE A 158 -12.65 -12.23 9.00
CA ILE A 158 -12.74 -11.47 7.75
C ILE A 158 -11.66 -11.92 6.75
N VAL A 159 -10.45 -12.24 7.21
CA VAL A 159 -9.34 -12.70 6.33
C VAL A 159 -9.27 -14.22 6.28
N HIS A 160 -10.11 -14.82 5.45
CA HIS A 160 -10.14 -16.28 5.26
C HIS A 160 -9.11 -16.74 4.20
N PRO A 161 -8.31 -17.81 4.43
CA PRO A 161 -7.34 -18.33 3.47
C PRO A 161 -7.92 -18.60 2.09
N ARG A 162 -9.19 -19.04 2.02
CA ARG A 162 -9.88 -19.24 0.74
C ARG A 162 -9.97 -17.96 -0.10
N GLU A 163 -10.25 -16.82 0.53
CA GLU A 163 -10.39 -15.54 -0.17
C GLU A 163 -9.01 -14.96 -0.51
N VAL A 164 -8.00 -15.23 0.33
CA VAL A 164 -6.61 -14.85 0.07
C VAL A 164 -6.03 -15.66 -1.09
N PHE A 165 -6.13 -16.99 -1.07
CA PHE A 165 -5.43 -17.83 -2.06
C PHE A 165 -6.21 -18.04 -3.36
N ARG A 166 -7.53 -17.82 -3.40
CA ARG A 166 -8.30 -17.86 -4.65
C ARG A 166 -7.71 -16.94 -5.75
N PRO A 167 -7.47 -15.63 -5.51
CA PRO A 167 -6.85 -14.78 -6.52
C PRO A 167 -5.42 -15.21 -6.86
N ALA A 168 -4.64 -15.69 -5.87
CA ALA A 168 -3.28 -16.17 -6.12
C ALA A 168 -3.25 -17.36 -7.09
N VAL A 169 -4.14 -18.33 -6.90
CA VAL A 169 -4.29 -19.49 -7.80
C VAL A 169 -4.73 -19.03 -9.19
N LEU A 170 -5.75 -18.16 -9.29
CA LEU A 170 -6.23 -17.65 -10.58
C LEU A 170 -5.17 -16.84 -11.34
N ALA A 171 -4.31 -16.13 -10.62
CA ALA A 171 -3.20 -15.37 -11.20
C ALA A 171 -1.97 -16.23 -11.50
N SER A 172 -2.00 -17.54 -11.22
CA SER A 172 -0.82 -18.43 -11.30
C SER A 172 0.38 -17.88 -10.54
N ALA A 173 0.14 -17.32 -9.36
CA ALA A 173 1.18 -16.72 -8.53
C ALA A 173 2.16 -17.81 -8.07
N ALA A 174 3.46 -17.56 -8.28
CA ALA A 174 4.53 -18.43 -7.78
C ALA A 174 4.77 -18.21 -6.28
N ALA A 175 4.46 -17.02 -5.77
CA ALA A 175 4.56 -16.67 -4.35
C ALA A 175 3.68 -15.45 -4.07
N VAL A 176 3.47 -15.15 -2.79
CA VAL A 176 2.69 -13.97 -2.36
C VAL A 176 3.39 -13.20 -1.24
N ILE A 177 3.11 -11.91 -1.16
CA ILE A 177 3.41 -11.08 0.02
C ILE A 177 2.08 -10.58 0.58
N LEU A 178 1.90 -10.74 1.90
CA LEU A 178 0.80 -10.14 2.63
C LEU A 178 1.17 -8.68 2.95
N ALA A 179 0.20 -7.79 2.91
CA ALA A 179 0.48 -6.40 3.22
C ALA A 179 -0.76 -5.66 3.72
N HIS A 180 -0.57 -4.71 4.61
CA HIS A 180 -1.62 -3.76 4.95
C HIS A 180 -1.07 -2.41 5.42
N ASN A 181 -1.90 -1.37 5.32
CA ASN A 181 -1.61 -0.06 5.89
C ASN A 181 -2.22 0.08 7.29
N HIS A 182 -1.53 0.79 8.17
CA HIS A 182 -2.05 1.29 9.44
C HIS A 182 -2.32 2.79 9.33
N PRO A 183 -3.60 3.22 9.28
CA PRO A 183 -3.96 4.65 9.23
C PRO A 183 -3.43 5.46 10.43
N SER A 184 -3.24 4.79 11.58
CA SER A 184 -2.61 5.37 12.79
C SER A 184 -1.18 5.85 12.54
N GLY A 185 -0.50 5.24 11.56
CA GLY A 185 0.87 5.55 11.17
C GLY A 185 1.95 4.70 11.85
N ASP A 186 1.60 3.93 12.88
CA ASP A 186 2.52 3.01 13.56
C ASP A 186 2.52 1.65 12.84
N PRO A 187 3.66 1.15 12.33
CA PRO A 187 3.71 -0.14 11.64
C PRO A 187 3.88 -1.35 12.58
N GLU A 188 3.81 -1.19 13.91
CA GLU A 188 3.90 -2.31 14.85
C GLU A 188 2.74 -3.32 14.61
N PRO A 189 3.02 -4.63 14.46
CA PRO A 189 1.99 -5.63 14.25
C PRO A 189 1.16 -5.87 15.50
N SER A 190 -0.15 -5.94 15.34
CA SER A 190 -1.07 -6.41 16.36
C SER A 190 -0.95 -7.93 16.56
N ALA A 191 -1.50 -8.42 17.69
CA ALA A 191 -1.62 -9.85 17.94
C ALA A 191 -2.48 -10.56 16.86
N GLU A 192 -3.42 -9.84 16.25
CA GLU A 192 -4.28 -10.37 15.21
C GLU A 192 -3.53 -10.51 13.88
N ASP A 193 -2.67 -9.54 13.55
CA ASP A 193 -1.77 -9.63 12.40
C ASP A 193 -0.92 -10.88 12.49
N LEU A 194 -0.30 -11.13 13.65
CA LEU A 194 0.52 -12.33 13.87
C LEU A 194 -0.28 -13.62 13.66
N ARG A 195 -1.51 -13.70 14.18
CA ARG A 195 -2.37 -14.90 14.04
C ARG A 195 -2.80 -15.13 12.60
N VAL A 196 -3.27 -14.08 11.91
CA VAL A 196 -3.67 -14.15 10.50
C VAL A 196 -2.48 -14.56 9.64
N THR A 197 -1.31 -13.95 9.88
CA THR A 197 -0.06 -14.28 9.17
C THR A 197 0.33 -15.74 9.36
N GLN A 198 0.33 -16.23 10.60
CA GLN A 198 0.72 -17.61 10.90
C GLN A 198 -0.18 -18.61 10.17
N ARG A 199 -1.49 -18.36 10.19
CA ARG A 199 -2.48 -19.20 9.50
C ARG A 199 -2.28 -19.18 7.98
N LEU A 200 -2.11 -18.00 7.39
CA LEU A 200 -1.92 -17.86 5.94
C LEU A 200 -0.58 -18.42 5.47
N TYR A 201 0.48 -18.24 6.25
CA TYR A 201 1.80 -18.80 5.98
C TYR A 201 1.73 -20.33 5.86
N ARG A 202 1.11 -21.01 6.84
CA ARG A 202 0.91 -22.46 6.79
C ARG A 202 0.08 -22.89 5.58
N CYS A 203 -1.03 -22.21 5.31
CA CYS A 203 -1.86 -22.50 4.12
C CYS A 203 -1.06 -22.36 2.81
N GLY A 204 -0.20 -21.34 2.70
CA GLY A 204 0.65 -21.15 1.53
C GLY A 204 1.63 -22.29 1.31
N GLN A 205 2.18 -22.87 2.38
CA GLN A 205 3.03 -24.06 2.30
C GLN A 205 2.27 -25.27 1.72
N TRP A 206 1.05 -25.54 2.19
CA TRP A 206 0.22 -26.64 1.70
C TRP A 206 -0.23 -26.47 0.26
N LEU A 207 -0.48 -25.23 -0.17
CA LEU A 207 -0.93 -24.90 -1.53
C LEU A 207 0.22 -24.82 -2.53
N GLY A 208 1.48 -24.85 -2.09
CA GLY A 208 2.64 -24.59 -2.94
C GLY A 208 2.75 -23.13 -3.41
N ILE A 209 2.12 -22.20 -2.69
CA ILE A 209 2.18 -20.74 -2.94
C ILE A 209 2.75 -20.10 -1.67
N PRO A 210 4.07 -20.03 -1.51
CA PRO A 210 4.70 -19.55 -0.29
C PRO A 210 4.37 -18.08 -0.02
N VAL A 211 4.11 -17.78 1.26
CA VAL A 211 4.04 -16.41 1.76
C VAL A 211 5.46 -15.96 2.07
N LEU A 212 5.98 -15.00 1.30
CA LEU A 212 7.37 -14.56 1.41
C LEU A 212 7.60 -13.57 2.54
N ASP A 213 6.59 -12.75 2.85
CA ASP A 213 6.66 -11.73 3.89
C ASP A 213 5.24 -11.25 4.26
N HIS A 214 5.14 -10.55 5.39
CA HIS A 214 4.04 -9.68 5.71
C HIS A 214 4.57 -8.28 6.04
N VAL A 215 4.22 -7.31 5.20
CA VAL A 215 4.66 -5.91 5.34
C VAL A 215 3.52 -5.02 5.84
N ILE A 216 3.74 -4.38 6.98
CA ILE A 216 2.84 -3.40 7.59
C ILE A 216 3.37 -2.01 7.28
N SER A 217 2.53 -1.17 6.70
CA SER A 217 2.90 0.17 6.24
C SER A 217 2.26 1.25 7.12
N GLY A 218 3.09 2.01 7.82
CA GLY A 218 2.72 3.20 8.57
C GLY A 218 3.04 4.49 7.83
N ARG A 219 3.07 5.63 8.53
CA ARG A 219 3.36 6.96 7.95
C ARG A 219 4.87 7.17 7.79
N GLY A 220 5.41 6.78 6.64
CA GLY A 220 6.85 6.89 6.34
C GLY A 220 7.73 5.85 7.04
N GLN A 221 7.12 4.90 7.75
CA GLN A 221 7.77 3.76 8.38
C GLN A 221 7.04 2.48 7.97
N TRP A 222 7.74 1.34 8.04
CA TRP A 222 7.17 0.03 7.77
C TRP A 222 7.78 -1.02 8.69
N CYS A 223 7.08 -2.13 8.84
CA CYS A 223 7.56 -3.33 9.51
C CYS A 223 7.44 -4.50 8.52
N SER A 224 8.55 -5.20 8.30
CA SER A 224 8.53 -6.52 7.66
C SER A 224 8.61 -7.56 8.76
N MET A 225 7.59 -8.41 8.87
CA MET A 225 7.59 -9.49 9.85
C MET A 225 8.73 -10.48 9.61
N ARG A 226 9.13 -10.68 8.35
CA ARG A 226 10.27 -11.53 8.01
C ARG A 226 11.59 -10.91 8.43
N GLU A 227 11.84 -9.63 8.12
CA GLU A 227 13.09 -8.96 8.51
C GLU A 227 13.20 -8.83 10.04
N ALA A 228 12.08 -8.57 10.72
CA ALA A 228 12.01 -8.50 12.17
C ALA A 228 12.04 -9.86 12.90
N GLN A 229 12.01 -10.98 12.15
CA GLN A 229 12.02 -12.35 12.69
C GLN A 229 10.87 -12.62 13.68
N ILE A 230 9.67 -12.17 13.33
CA ILE A 230 8.45 -12.33 14.15
C ILE A 230 7.40 -13.19 13.45
N GLY A 231 6.43 -13.71 14.21
CA GLY A 231 5.41 -14.63 13.70
C GLY A 231 6.04 -15.92 13.14
N PRO A 232 5.68 -16.36 11.90
CA PRO A 232 6.19 -17.62 11.34
C PRO A 232 7.70 -17.63 11.08
N TRP A 233 8.34 -16.45 11.07
CA TRP A 233 9.78 -16.31 10.88
C TRP A 233 10.55 -16.25 12.21
N CYS A 234 9.88 -16.44 13.35
CA CYS A 234 10.54 -16.53 14.63
C CYS A 234 11.33 -17.86 14.76
N PRO A 235 12.64 -17.83 15.11
CA PRO A 235 13.47 -19.03 15.19
C PRO A 235 12.96 -20.12 16.14
N SER A 236 12.16 -19.78 17.15
CA SER A 236 11.64 -20.72 18.14
C SER A 236 10.45 -21.56 17.65
N GLU A 237 9.79 -21.19 16.55
CA GLU A 237 8.65 -21.94 16.00
C GLU A 237 9.05 -23.00 14.97
N VAL A 238 10.24 -22.89 14.37
CA VAL A 238 10.73 -23.79 13.31
C VAL A 238 10.93 -25.23 13.81
N GLY A 239 11.10 -25.44 15.13
CA GLY A 239 11.35 -26.76 15.73
C GLY A 239 10.11 -27.58 16.17
N ARG A 240 8.88 -27.04 16.09
CA ARG A 240 7.68 -27.77 16.57
C ARG A 240 6.89 -28.49 15.49
N VAL A 241 7.09 -28.17 14.22
CA VAL A 241 6.29 -28.77 13.14
C VAL A 241 6.80 -30.17 12.76
N GLU A 242 8.09 -30.47 12.96
CA GLU A 242 8.65 -31.79 12.63
C GLU A 242 8.48 -32.87 13.72
N GLN A 243 7.97 -32.54 14.92
CA GLN A 243 7.81 -33.51 16.01
C GLN A 243 6.36 -33.89 16.32
N GLY A 244 5.40 -33.48 15.47
CA GLY A 244 3.97 -33.77 15.65
C GLY A 244 3.48 -35.11 15.09
N GLU A 245 4.29 -35.81 14.29
CA GLU A 245 3.95 -37.11 13.72
C GLU A 245 4.93 -38.16 14.24
N LEU A 246 4.63 -38.76 15.41
CA LEU A 246 5.15 -40.03 15.97
C LEU A 246 5.18 -39.96 17.50
N SER A 247 4.01 -39.94 18.14
CA SER A 247 3.89 -40.62 19.44
C SER A 247 2.52 -41.25 19.58
N THR A 248 2.59 -42.56 19.69
CA THR A 248 1.55 -43.54 19.91
C THR A 248 0.75 -43.28 21.19
N GLY A 249 -0.55 -43.56 21.12
CA GLY A 249 -1.42 -43.70 22.28
C GLY A 249 -2.45 -44.81 22.08
N LEU A 250 -1.99 -46.04 21.77
CA LEU A 250 -2.75 -47.23 22.13
C LEU A 250 -2.74 -47.30 23.67
N GLY A 251 -3.85 -46.90 24.28
CA GLY A 251 -4.14 -47.06 25.71
C GLY A 251 -5.41 -47.89 25.86
N ALA A 252 -5.28 -49.01 26.56
CA ALA A 252 -6.27 -50.06 26.74
C ALA A 252 -7.62 -49.54 27.27
N HIS A 253 -8.71 -50.01 26.64
CA HIS A 253 -10.01 -50.09 27.28
C HIS A 253 -10.05 -51.37 28.13
N ASP A 254 -9.83 -51.23 29.42
CA ASP A 254 -10.20 -52.23 30.43
C ASP A 254 -11.58 -51.86 30.99
N GLY A 255 -12.38 -52.90 31.24
CA GLY A 255 -13.80 -52.83 31.53
C GLY A 255 -14.12 -52.26 32.90
N SER A 256 -15.18 -51.47 32.95
CA SER A 256 -16.03 -51.39 34.12
C SER A 256 -17.49 -51.42 33.67
N ASN A 257 -18.09 -52.54 34.05
CA ASN A 257 -19.49 -52.87 33.97
C ASN A 257 -20.31 -51.81 34.72
N HIS A 258 -21.21 -51.11 34.03
CA HIS A 258 -22.29 -50.39 34.70
C HIS A 258 -23.63 -50.83 34.12
N ASP A 259 -24.43 -51.35 35.04
CA ASP A 259 -25.69 -52.03 34.87
C ASP A 259 -26.75 -51.24 34.09
N LEU A 260 -27.37 -51.94 33.16
CA LEU A 260 -28.67 -51.61 32.58
C LEU A 260 -29.75 -51.93 33.61
N VAL A 261 -30.37 -50.91 34.20
CA VAL A 261 -31.70 -51.02 34.82
C VAL A 261 -32.69 -50.38 33.86
N LEU A 262 -33.43 -51.23 33.16
CA LEU A 262 -34.66 -50.86 32.47
C LEU A 262 -35.82 -51.08 33.45
N GLU A 263 -36.34 -50.00 34.02
CA GLU A 263 -37.68 -49.97 34.61
C GLU A 263 -38.40 -48.71 34.11
N GLY A 264 -39.64 -48.90 33.63
CA GLY A 264 -40.59 -47.80 33.43
C GLY A 264 -41.50 -47.95 32.22
N GLU A 265 -42.46 -48.89 32.28
CA GLU A 265 -43.74 -48.70 31.60
C GLU A 265 -44.53 -47.58 32.30
N GLY A 266 -45.20 -46.74 31.49
CA GLY A 266 -46.11 -45.68 31.92
C GLY A 266 -46.67 -44.94 30.71
#